data_AF-A0A6B3HVP1-F1
#
_entry.id   AF-A0A6B3HVP1-F1
#
_cell.length_a   1.000
_cell.length_b   1.000
_cell.length_c   1.000
_cell.angle_alpha   90.00
_cell.angle_beta   90.00
_cell.angle_gamma   90.00
#
_symmetry.space_group_name_H-M   'P 1'
#
loop_
_entity.id
_entity.type
_entity.pdbx_description
1 polymer ?
#
loop_
_entity_poly.entity_id
_entity_poly.type
_entity_poly.pdbx_seq_one_letter_code
_entity_poly.pdbx_strand_id
1 'polypeptide(L)' 'MDVQKKLDEIVEAVGNARAMPMSASCVVNRAELLAMLEEVREALPGSLAHAQQLIGGQEQFAEQARQEAERIIQSA' A
#
# COMPACT_ATOMS: atom_id res chain seq x y z
N MET A 1 -12.80 -10.92 1.08
CA MET A 1 -11.71 -11.82 0.67
C MET A 1 -10.40 -11.12 1.02
N ASP A 2 -9.45 -11.81 1.62
CA ASP A 2 -8.18 -11.22 2.08
C ASP A 2 -7.34 -10.77 0.87
N VAL A 3 -6.78 -9.56 0.94
CA VAL A 3 -5.86 -9.01 -0.07
C VAL A 3 -4.68 -9.94 -0.29
N GLN A 4 -4.16 -10.56 0.78
CA GLN A 4 -3.03 -11.50 0.69
C GLN A 4 -3.38 -12.69 -0.19
N LYS A 5 -4.58 -13.24 -0.01
CA LYS A 5 -5.05 -14.37 -0.82
C LYS A 5 -5.13 -14.02 -2.31
N LYS A 6 -5.61 -12.82 -2.65
CA LYS A 6 -5.65 -12.36 -4.06
C LYS A 6 -4.25 -12.16 -4.65
N LEU A 7 -3.30 -11.69 -3.84
CA LEU A 7 -1.90 -11.59 -4.27
C LEU A 7 -1.29 -12.97 -4.52
N ASP A 8 -1.55 -13.94 -3.64
CA ASP A 8 -1.09 -15.32 -3.82
C ASP A 8 -1.64 -15.94 -5.11
N GLU A 9 -2.92 -15.72 -5.42
CA GLU A 9 -3.56 -16.16 -6.67
C GLU A 9 -2.90 -15.53 -7.91
N ILE A 10 -2.55 -14.25 -7.87
CA ILE A 10 -1.82 -13.57 -8.96
C ILE A 10 -0.41 -14.16 -9.12
N VAL A 11 0.30 -14.41 -8.02
CA VAL A 11 1.63 -15.03 -8.04
C VAL A 11 1.58 -16.42 -8.65
N GLU A 12 0.59 -17.23 -8.26
CA GLU A 12 0.37 -18.57 -8.83
C GLU A 12 0.05 -18.49 -10.32
N ALA A 13 -0.82 -17.58 -10.75
CA ALA A 13 -1.17 -17.39 -12.15
C ALA A 13 0.06 -17.01 -13.01
N VAL A 14 0.91 -16.13 -12.52
CA VAL A 14 2.15 -15.72 -13.21
C VAL A 14 3.21 -16.84 -13.16
N GLY A 15 3.33 -17.56 -12.05
CA GLY A 15 4.28 -18.66 -11.88
C GLY A 15 3.96 -19.87 -12.76
N ASN A 16 2.69 -20.14 -13.00
CA ASN A 16 2.21 -21.22 -13.87
C ASN A 16 2.03 -20.79 -15.33
N ALA A 17 2.25 -19.51 -15.65
CA ALA A 17 2.14 -18.98 -16.99
C ALA A 17 3.18 -19.60 -17.94
N ARG A 18 2.82 -19.75 -19.21
CA ARG A 18 3.70 -20.34 -20.21
C ARG A 18 4.94 -19.46 -20.41
N ALA A 19 6.12 -19.99 -20.06
CA ALA A 19 7.40 -19.29 -20.25
C ALA A 19 7.75 -19.10 -21.74
N MET A 20 8.43 -18.01 -22.04
CA MET A 20 9.00 -17.72 -23.36
C MET A 20 10.42 -18.30 -23.47
N PRO A 21 10.78 -19.00 -24.56
CA PRO A 21 12.13 -19.56 -24.73
C PRO A 21 13.22 -18.49 -24.60
N MET A 22 14.34 -18.86 -23.97
CA MET A 22 15.54 -18.02 -23.85
C MET A 22 15.32 -16.69 -23.07
N SER A 23 14.28 -16.59 -22.23
CA SER A 23 14.02 -15.40 -21.41
C SER A 23 13.42 -15.75 -20.04
N ALA A 24 13.42 -14.78 -19.12
CA ALA A 24 12.70 -14.85 -17.85
C ALA A 24 11.23 -14.37 -17.97
N SER A 25 10.68 -14.29 -19.18
CA SER A 25 9.34 -13.77 -19.44
C SER A 25 8.32 -14.90 -19.65
N CYS A 26 7.03 -14.60 -19.46
CA CYS A 26 5.92 -15.53 -19.67
C CYS A 26 4.75 -14.88 -20.43
N VAL A 27 3.87 -15.70 -21.00
CA VAL A 27 2.62 -15.29 -21.64
C VAL A 27 1.50 -15.33 -20.63
N VAL A 28 0.84 -14.19 -20.43
CA VAL A 28 -0.33 -14.05 -19.55
C VAL A 28 -1.52 -13.49 -20.32
N ASN A 29 -2.73 -13.82 -19.88
CA ASN A 29 -3.91 -13.11 -20.34
C ASN A 29 -3.95 -11.72 -19.68
N ARG A 30 -3.73 -10.68 -20.49
CA ARG A 30 -3.69 -9.30 -20.01
C ARG A 30 -5.00 -8.87 -19.34
N ALA A 31 -6.15 -9.26 -19.88
CA ALA A 31 -7.44 -8.81 -19.35
C ALA A 31 -7.70 -9.42 -17.96
N GLU A 32 -7.40 -10.71 -17.81
CA GLU A 32 -7.56 -11.45 -16.56
C GLU A 32 -6.60 -10.94 -15.48
N LEU A 33 -5.31 -10.75 -15.81
CA LEU A 33 -4.34 -10.24 -14.85
C LEU A 33 -4.70 -8.83 -14.36
N LEU A 34 -5.17 -7.96 -15.25
CA LEU A 34 -5.62 -6.63 -14.87
C LEU A 34 -6.87 -6.65 -13.99
N ALA A 35 -7.81 -7.56 -14.25
CA ALA A 35 -9.00 -7.71 -13.41
C ALA A 35 -8.63 -8.15 -11.98
N MET A 36 -7.73 -9.13 -11.83
CA MET A 36 -7.24 -9.57 -10.51
C MET A 36 -6.51 -8.45 -9.77
N LEU A 37 -5.69 -7.65 -10.47
CA LEU A 37 -4.99 -6.51 -9.88
C LEU A 37 -5.93 -5.39 -9.43
N GLU A 38 -6.99 -5.13 -10.20
CA GLU A 38 -8.03 -4.17 -9.82
C GLU A 38 -8.73 -4.58 -8.53
N GLU A 39 -9.09 -5.86 -8.46
CA GLU A 39 -9.69 -6.48 -7.31
C GLU A 39 -8.84 -6.43 -6.04
N VAL A 40 -7.51 -6.43 -6.17
CA VAL A 40 -6.56 -6.18 -5.08
C VAL A 40 -6.57 -4.70 -4.70
N ARG A 41 -6.55 -3.80 -5.69
CA ARG A 41 -6.56 -2.35 -5.48
C ARG A 41 -7.80 -1.88 -4.72
N GLU A 42 -8.97 -2.42 -5.05
CA GLU A 42 -10.22 -2.11 -4.36
C GLU A 42 -10.28 -2.69 -2.94
N ALA A 43 -9.67 -3.86 -2.74
CA ALA A 43 -9.62 -4.52 -1.43
C ALA A 43 -8.58 -3.91 -0.48
N LEU A 44 -7.55 -3.24 -1.02
CA LEU A 44 -6.63 -2.42 -0.24
C LEU A 44 -7.39 -1.17 0.24
N PRO A 45 -7.64 -1.03 1.54
CA PRO A 45 -8.43 0.08 2.02
C PRO A 45 -7.67 1.38 1.75
N GLY A 46 -8.31 2.35 1.09
CA GLY A 46 -7.76 3.70 0.91
C GLY A 46 -7.37 4.37 2.25
N SER A 47 -7.83 3.80 3.37
CA SER A 47 -7.44 4.19 4.72
C SER A 47 -5.99 3.89 5.08
N LEU A 48 -5.23 3.06 4.36
CA LEU A 48 -3.79 2.92 4.61
C LEU A 48 -3.02 4.20 4.24
N ALA A 49 -3.38 4.84 3.12
CA ALA A 49 -2.85 6.14 2.75
C ALA A 49 -3.29 7.22 3.76
N HIS A 50 -4.55 7.17 4.21
CA HIS A 50 -5.06 8.10 5.23
C HIS A 50 -4.43 7.88 6.62
N ALA A 51 -4.19 6.63 7.02
CA ALA A 51 -3.56 6.28 8.29
C ALA A 51 -2.09 6.72 8.32
N GLN A 52 -1.36 6.60 7.21
CA GLN A 52 0.00 7.14 7.10
C GLN A 52 0.03 8.67 7.19
N GLN A 53 -0.95 9.37 6.60
CA GLN A 53 -1.09 10.82 6.78
C GLN A 53 -1.40 11.21 8.23
N LEU A 54 -2.28 10.46 8.92
CA LEU A 54 -2.61 10.71 10.32
C LEU A 54 -1.41 10.47 11.25
N ILE A 55 -0.63 9.40 11.03
CA ILE A 55 0.59 9.13 11.82
C ILE A 55 1.63 10.23 11.61
N GLY A 56 1.86 10.66 10.36
CA GLY A 56 2.76 11.79 10.08
C GLY A 56 2.27 13.12 10.67
N GLY A 57 0.95 13.32 10.80
CA GLY A 57 0.36 14.50 11.43
C GLY A 57 0.53 14.53 12.95
N GLN A 58 0.60 13.37 13.62
CA GLN A 58 0.76 13.29 15.07
C GLN A 58 2.14 13.79 15.55
N GLU A 59 3.20 13.51 14.79
CA GLU A 59 4.55 13.99 15.12
C GLU A 59 4.64 15.52 15.02
N GLN A 60 4.05 16.12 13.97
CA GLN A 60 3.98 17.58 13.82
C GLN A 60 3.14 18.22 14.92
N PHE A 61 2.01 17.62 15.29
CA PHE A 61 1.16 18.11 16.36
C PHE A 61 1.85 18.05 17.73
N ALA A 62 2.57 16.97 18.03
CA ALA A 62 3.32 16.81 19.28
C ALA A 62 4.47 17.84 19.40
N GLU A 63 5.15 18.13 18.29
CA GLU A 63 6.22 19.12 18.25
C GLU A 63 5.68 20.55 18.43
N GLN A 64 4.59 20.89 17.75
CA GLN A 64 3.91 22.18 17.94
C GLN A 64 3.42 22.37 19.38
N ALA A 65 2.85 21.33 19.99
CA ALA A 65 2.41 21.38 21.38
C ALA A 65 3.57 21.59 22.37
N ARG A 66 4.74 20.99 22.11
CA ARG A 66 5.95 21.24 22.92
C ARG A 66 6.45 22.68 22.79
N GLN A 67 6.55 23.19 21.58
CA GLN A 67 6.99 24.57 21.33
C GLN A 67 6.04 25.60 21.95
N GLU A 68 4.73 25.30 21.96
CA GLU A 68 3.75 26.16 22.61
C GLU A 68 3.87 26.12 24.13
N ALA A 69 4.06 24.93 24.72
CA ALA A 69 4.30 24.79 26.14
C ALA A 69 5.59 25.52 26.58
N GLU A 70 6.68 25.41 25.81
CA GLU A 70 7.92 26.16 26.07
C GLU A 70 7.72 27.67 25.98
N ARG A 71 6.98 28.16 24.99
CA ARG A 71 6.65 29.59 24.90
C ARG A 71 5.86 30.09 26.10
N ILE A 72 4.86 29.32 26.54
CA ILE A 72 4.05 29.68 27.72
C ILE A 72 4.95 29.77 28.96
N ILE A 73 5.83 28.78 29.17
CA ILE A 73 6.75 28.75 30.32
C ILE A 73 7.78 29.90 30.26
N GLN A 74 8.29 30.25 29.08
CA GLN A 74 9.24 31.35 28.92
C GLN A 74 8.59 32.74 29.00
N SER A 75 7.28 32.82 28.76
CA SER A 75 6.50 34.06 28.85
C SER A 75 5.94 34.36 30.25
N ALA A 76 6.14 33.45 31.22
CA ALA A 76 5.77 33.58 32.62
C ALA A 76 6.96 33.97 33.50
#